data_AF-A0A553IHL5-F1
#
_entry.id   AF-A0A553IHL5-F1
#
_cell.length_a   1.000
_cell.length_b   1.000
_cell.length_c   1.000
_cell.angle_alpha   90.00
_cell.angle_beta   90.00
_cell.angle_gamma   90.00
#
_symmetry.space_group_name_H-M   'P 1'
#
loop_
_entity.id
_entity.type
_entity.pdbx_description
1 polymer ?
#
loop_
_entity_poly.entity_id
_entity_poly.type
_entity_poly.pdbx_seq_one_letter_code
_entity_poly.pdbx_strand_id
1 'polypeptide(L)' 'MAWSNETYLIGEKIRVEGERDLGIVTRLDLTRGLIYVMFKRLREEAYPYPESIENETLQPIVTQQP' A
#
# COMPACT_ATOMS: atom_id res chain seq x y z
N MET A 1 -21.48 7.29 -0.62
CA MET A 1 -20.46 6.23 -0.67
C MET A 1 -19.67 6.34 0.62
N ALA A 2 -19.91 5.44 1.57
CA ALA A 2 -19.15 5.41 2.81
C ALA A 2 -17.80 4.76 2.48
N TRP A 3 -16.75 5.57 2.38
CA TRP A 3 -15.38 5.05 2.43
C TRP A 3 -15.24 4.42 3.83
N SER A 4 -15.20 3.09 3.90
CA SER A 4 -14.82 2.41 5.13
C SER A 4 -13.35 2.74 5.39
N ASN A 5 -13.04 2.99 6.66
CA ASN A 5 -11.69 3.32 7.15
C ASN A 5 -10.62 2.28 6.74
N GLU A 6 -11.03 1.12 6.25
CA GLU A 6 -10.19 -0.02 5.85
C GLU A 6 -9.46 0.15 4.51
N THR A 7 -9.94 1.01 3.60
CA THR A 7 -9.36 1.16 2.25
C THR A 7 -8.62 2.47 2.05
N TYR A 8 -8.29 3.19 3.12
CA TYR A 8 -7.67 4.52 3.05
C TYR A 8 -6.33 4.55 2.31
N LEU A 9 -5.67 3.40 2.17
CA LEU A 9 -4.38 3.28 1.49
C LEU A 9 -4.52 3.29 -0.04
N ILE A 10 -5.67 2.94 -0.62
CA ILE A 10 -5.81 2.86 -2.08
C ILE A 10 -5.68 4.25 -2.70
N GLY A 11 -4.77 4.40 -3.66
CA GLY A 11 -4.41 5.67 -4.29
C GLY A 11 -3.24 6.39 -3.64
N GLU A 12 -2.79 5.91 -2.47
CA GLU A 12 -1.76 6.59 -1.70
C GLU A 12 -0.34 6.21 -2.10
N LYS A 13 0.56 7.19 -1.93
CA LYS A 13 2.00 6.97 -2.13
C LYS A 13 2.59 6.22 -0.95
N ILE A 14 3.42 5.24 -1.25
CA ILE A 14 4.05 4.38 -0.26
C ILE A 14 5.53 4.22 -0.55
N ARG A 15 6.36 4.27 0.49
CA ARG A 15 7.76 3.85 0.41
C ARG A 15 7.81 2.35 0.63
N VAL A 16 8.64 1.66 -0.15
CA VAL A 16 8.84 0.21 -0.04
C VAL A 16 10.31 -0.05 0.27
N GLU A 17 10.59 -0.92 1.23
CA GLU A 17 11.94 -1.34 1.57
C GLU A 17 12.66 -1.93 0.35
N GLY A 18 13.90 -1.51 0.11
CA GLY A 18 14.68 -1.93 -1.05
C GLY A 18 14.32 -1.25 -2.38
N GLU A 19 13.21 -0.50 -2.45
CA GLU A 19 12.84 0.28 -3.62
C GLU A 19 13.32 1.73 -3.53
N ARG A 20 13.90 2.23 -4.64
CA ARG A 20 14.41 3.61 -4.70
C ARG A 20 13.29 4.63 -4.91
N ASP A 21 12.30 4.26 -5.70
CA ASP A 21 11.18 5.12 -6.08
C ASP A 21 9.95 4.83 -5.20
N LEU A 22 9.07 5.82 -5.06
CA LEU A 22 7.79 5.62 -4.42
C LEU A 22 6.86 4.78 -5.29
N GLY A 23 6.09 3.91 -4.64
CA GLY A 23 4.97 3.19 -5.23
C GLY A 23 3.64 3.89 -4.97
N ILE A 24 2.60 3.48 -5.68
CA ILE A 24 1.22 3.86 -5.45
C ILE A 24 0.42 2.61 -5.17
N VAL A 25 -0.35 2.58 -4.08
CA VAL A 25 -1.23 1.46 -3.78
C VAL A 25 -2.41 1.46 -4.76
N THR A 26 -2.58 0.39 -5.53
CA THR A 26 -3.65 0.28 -6.54
C THR A 26 -4.84 -0.52 -6.04
N ARG A 27 -4.60 -1.47 -5.13
CA ARG A 27 -5.63 -2.39 -4.63
C ARG A 27 -5.27 -2.95 -3.27
N LEU A 28 -6.30 -3.19 -2.46
CA LEU A 28 -6.26 -4.06 -1.28
C LEU A 28 -7.17 -5.27 -1.52
N ASP A 29 -6.65 -6.47 -1.29
CA ASP A 29 -7.41 -7.72 -1.29
C ASP A 29 -7.42 -8.28 0.14
N LEU A 30 -8.44 -7.89 0.91
CA LEU A 30 -8.59 -8.28 2.31
C LEU A 30 -8.92 -9.78 2.46
N THR A 31 -9.47 -10.41 1.43
CA THR A 31 -9.78 -11.86 1.47
C THR A 31 -8.50 -12.67 1.32
N ARG A 32 -7.55 -12.19 0.52
CA ARG A 32 -6.27 -12.86 0.28
C ARG A 32 -5.13 -12.36 1.17
N GLY A 33 -5.34 -11.28 1.92
CA GLY A 33 -4.30 -10.64 2.73
C GLY A 33 -3.20 -10.05 1.87
N LEU A 34 -3.56 -9.33 0.80
CA LEU A 34 -2.58 -8.76 -0.14
C LEU A 34 -2.82 -7.26 -0.39
N ILE A 35 -1.73 -6.51 -0.50
CA ILE A 35 -1.70 -5.13 -0.98
C ILE A 35 -0.89 -5.05 -2.26
N TYR A 36 -1.42 -4.35 -3.26
CA TYR A 36 -0.80 -4.19 -4.58
C TYR A 36 -0.23 -2.79 -4.71
N VAL A 37 1.04 -2.71 -5.12
CA VAL A 37 1.78 -1.46 -5.27
C VAL A 37 2.30 -1.35 -6.71
N MET A 38 1.87 -0.30 -7.40
CA MET A 38 2.31 0.06 -8.73
C MET A 38 3.53 0.98 -8.66
N PHE A 39 4.59 0.58 -9.36
CA PHE A 39 5.79 1.37 -9.58
C PHE A 39 5.83 1.93 -10.99
N LYS A 40 6.90 2.69 -11.30
CA LYS A 40 7.16 3.17 -12.66
C LYS A 40 7.25 2.01 -13.64
N ARG A 41 6.99 2.31 -14.92
CA ARG A 41 7.05 1.34 -16.03
C ARG A 41 6.06 0.16 -15.88
N LEU A 42 4.91 0.42 -15.26
CA LEU A 42 3.80 -0.55 -15.12
C LEU A 42 4.20 -1.83 -14.38
N ARG A 43 5.18 -1.75 -13.48
CA ARG A 43 5.54 -2.87 -12.60
C ARG A 43 4.64 -2.83 -11.38
N GLU A 44 3.75 -3.79 -11.25
CA GLU A 44 2.93 -3.99 -10.06
C GLU A 44 3.46 -5.18 -9.27
N GLU A 45 3.65 -4.97 -7.97
CA GLU A 45 4.08 -6.02 -7.05
C GLU A 45 3.02 -6.19 -5.95
N ALA A 46 2.89 -7.42 -5.47
CA ALA A 46 1.98 -7.75 -4.37
C ALA A 46 2.77 -8.05 -3.10
N TYR A 47 2.29 -7.54 -1.97
CA TYR A 47 2.89 -7.72 -0.66
C TYR A 47 1.85 -8.28 0.34
N PRO A 48 2.27 -9.07 1.35
CA PRO A 48 1.40 -9.49 2.44
C PRO A 48 0.77 -8.30 3.19
N TYR A 49 -0.52 -8.36 3.48
CA TYR A 49 -1.23 -7.32 4.21
C TYR A 49 -2.07 -7.94 5.35
N PRO A 50 -1.98 -7.40 6.59
CA PRO A 50 -1.32 -6.14 6.99
C PRO A 50 0.17 -6.27 7.34
N GLU A 51 0.76 -7.47 7.26
CA GLU A 51 2.09 -7.75 7.80
C GLU A 51 3.18 -6.84 7.21
N SER A 52 3.09 -6.49 5.93
CA SER A 52 4.08 -5.60 5.29
C SER A 52 4.00 -4.15 5.77
N ILE A 53 2.87 -3.73 6.35
CA ILE A 53 2.74 -2.42 7.00
C ILE A 53 3.31 -2.51 8.42
N GLU A 54 3.00 -3.58 9.15
CA GLU A 54 3.42 -3.80 10.54
C GLU A 54 4.93 -3.98 10.69
N ASN A 55 5.58 -4.64 9.73
CA ASN A 55 7.02 -4.85 9.71
C ASN A 55 7.82 -3.70 9.05
N GLU A 56 7.14 -2.60 8.70
CA GLU A 56 7.69 -1.43 8.03
C GLU A 56 8.27 -1.67 6.62
N THR A 57 8.01 -2.82 5.98
CA THR A 57 8.36 -3.06 4.56
C THR A 57 7.63 -2.06 3.66
N LEU A 58 6.41 -1.67 4.02
CA LEU A 58 5.57 -0.69 3.36
C LEU A 58 5.27 0.46 4.33
N GLN A 59 5.72 1.67 3.99
CA GLN A 59 5.54 2.87 4.81
C GLN A 59 4.69 3.90 4.06
N PRO A 60 3.38 3.99 4.35
CA PRO A 60 2.52 5.00 3.75
C PRO A 60 3.03 6.41 4.06
N ILE A 61 3.01 7.29 3.07
CA ILE A 61 3.40 8.70 3.28
C ILE A 61 2.26 9.50 3.92
N VAL A 62 1.05 8.97 3.90
CA VAL A 62 -0.11 9.60 4.54
C VAL A 62 0.07 9.57 6.05
N THR A 63 0.19 10.74 6.63
CA THR A 63 -0.07 10.94 8.06
C THR A 63 -1.54 10.63 8.27
N GLN A 64 -1.88 9.58 9.02
CA GLN A 64 -3.24 9.42 9.53
C GLN A 64 -3.60 10.73 10.22
N GLN A 65 -4.51 11.51 9.64
CA GLN A 65 -5.10 12.62 10.37
C GLN A 65 -6.00 11.98 11.44
N PRO A 66 -5.76 12.27 12.73
CA PRO A 66 -6.48 11.67 13.84
C PRO A 66 -7.98 11.96 13.80
#